data_AF-A0A1S8TFM5-F1
#
_entry.id   AF-A0A1S8TFM5-F1
#
_cell.length_a   1.000
_cell.length_b   1.000
_cell.length_c   1.000
_cell.angle_alpha   90.00
_cell.angle_beta   90.00
_cell.angle_gamma   90.00
#
_symmetry.space_group_name_H-M   'P 1'
#
loop_
_entity.id
_entity.type
_entity.pdbx_description
1 polymer ?
#
loop_
_entity_poly.entity_id
_entity_poly.type
_entity_poly.pdbx_seq_one_letter_code
_entity_poly.pdbx_strand_id
1 'polypeptide(L)' 'MNDKIKVILCYDDEKEDKELLLNQMELTALLSCEIIGSEHMYYDIKNKIFEDYDGGYLLYIKLQKSKII' A
#
# COMPACT_ATOMS: atom_id res chain seq x y z
N MET A 1 12.00 -7.35 -18.51
CA MET A 1 10.67 -6.76 -18.29
C MET A 1 10.67 -6.27 -16.86
N ASN A 2 10.35 -5.00 -16.62
CA ASN A 2 10.33 -4.47 -15.26
C ASN A 2 8.94 -4.77 -14.72
N ASP A 3 8.79 -5.93 -14.07
CA ASP A 3 7.53 -6.42 -13.52
C ASP A 3 7.13 -5.52 -12.35
N LYS A 4 6.46 -4.42 -12.67
CA LYS A 4 5.87 -3.54 -11.67
C LYS A 4 4.58 -4.17 -11.17
N ILE A 5 4.41 -4.17 -9.87
CA ILE A 5 3.18 -4.62 -9.21
C ILE A 5 2.34 -3.39 -8.90
N LYS A 6 1.05 -3.46 -9.24
CA LYS A 6 0.10 -2.42 -8.88
C LYS A 6 -0.25 -2.58 -7.40
N VAL A 7 -0.14 -1.49 -6.66
CA VAL A 7 -0.47 -1.44 -5.23
C VAL A 7 -1.53 -0.36 -5.01
N ILE A 8 -2.60 -0.70 -4.31
CA ILE A 8 -3.67 0.22 -3.94
C ILE A 8 -3.60 0.44 -2.43
N LEU A 9 -3.35 1.68 -2.03
CA LEU A 9 -3.41 2.11 -0.64
C LEU A 9 -4.85 2.54 -0.34
N CYS A 10 -5.53 1.76 0.50
CA CYS A 10 -6.89 2.02 0.93
C CYS A 10 -6.87 2.66 2.32
N TYR A 11 -7.28 3.92 2.39
CA TYR A 11 -7.30 4.69 3.63
C TYR A 11 -8.70 4.61 4.26
N ASP A 12 -8.81 4.06 5.47
CA ASP A 12 -10.12 3.88 6.14
C ASP A 12 -10.89 5.19 6.35
N ASP A 13 -10.17 6.32 6.38
CA ASP A 13 -10.70 7.64 6.70
C ASP A 13 -10.61 8.64 5.54
N GLU A 14 -10.16 8.21 4.35
CA GLU A 14 -10.19 9.03 3.14
C GLU A 14 -11.22 8.50 2.15
N LYS A 15 -11.67 9.37 1.25
CA LYS A 15 -12.69 9.01 0.25
C LYS A 15 -12.11 8.36 -1.00
N GLU A 16 -10.80 8.48 -1.19
CA GLU A 16 -10.11 8.07 -2.40
C GLU A 16 -8.90 7.21 -2.03
N ASP A 17 -8.77 6.08 -2.73
CA ASP A 17 -7.61 5.21 -2.64
C ASP A 17 -6.48 5.74 -3.53
N LYS A 18 -5.24 5.43 -3.16
CA LYS A 18 -4.06 5.83 -3.93
C LYS A 18 -3.42 4.65 -4.62
N GLU A 19 -3.20 4.78 -5.93
CA GLU A 19 -2.50 3.77 -6.72
C GLU A 19 -1.00 4.05 -6.81
N LEU A 20 -0.20 2.99 -6.67
CA LEU A 20 1.25 2.99 -6.84
C LEU A 20 1.65 1.87 -7.79
N LEU A 21 2.72 2.09 -8.56
CA LEU A 21 3.36 1.06 -9.38
C LEU A 21 4.76 0.82 -8.84
N LEU A 22 4.94 -0.28 -8.12
CA LEU A 22 6.18 -0.58 -7.41
C LEU A 22 6.97 -1.64 -8.15
N ASN A 23 8.29 -1.47 -8.19
CA ASN A 23 9.19 -2.55 -8.58
C ASN A 23 9.36 -3.56 -7.43
N GLN A 24 10.06 -4.67 -7.70
CA GLN A 24 10.24 -5.74 -6.73
C GLN A 24 10.93 -5.29 -5.42
N MET A 25 11.91 -4.39 -5.52
CA MET A 25 12.65 -3.88 -4.35
C MET A 25 11.75 -2.99 -3.48
N GLU A 26 11.02 -2.06 -4.10
CA GLU A 26 10.07 -1.17 -3.44
C GLU A 26 8.94 -1.95 -2.76
N LEU A 27 8.39 -2.96 -3.46
CA LEU A 27 7.38 -3.83 -2.91
C LEU A 27 7.90 -4.60 -1.68
N THR A 28 9.11 -5.16 -1.77
CA THR A 28 9.71 -5.90 -0.66
C THR A 28 9.87 -5.02 0.58
N ALA A 29 10.35 -3.79 0.40
CA ALA A 29 10.46 -2.82 1.49
C ALA A 29 9.07 -2.53 2.10
N LEU A 30 8.05 -2.29 1.26
CA LEU A 30 6.70 -2.02 1.72
C LEU A 30 6.07 -3.19 2.50
N LEU A 31 6.35 -4.42 2.08
CA LEU A 31 5.88 -5.63 2.76
C LEU A 31 6.50 -5.79 4.15
N SER A 32 7.75 -5.34 4.33
CA SER A 32 8.43 -5.33 5.65
C SER A 32 8.01 -4.19 6.56
N CYS A 33 7.32 -3.16 6.05
CA CYS A 33 6.88 -2.03 6.85
C CYS A 33 5.57 -2.32 7.59
N GLU A 34 5.44 -1.70 8.76
CA GLU A 34 4.21 -1.66 9.56
C GLU A 34 3.51 -0.29 9.47
N ILE A 35 4.23 0.75 9.03
CA ILE A 35 3.75 2.15 8.98
C ILE A 35 4.12 2.77 7.63
N ILE A 36 3.25 3.62 7.09
CA ILE A 36 3.49 4.44 5.89
C ILE A 36 3.33 5.92 6.27
N GLY A 37 4.27 6.75 5.82
CA GLY A 37 4.18 8.21 5.92
C GLY A 37 3.52 8.83 4.69
N SER A 38 2.71 9.87 4.92
CA SER A 38 2.21 10.81 3.91
C SER A 38 2.60 12.23 4.33
N GLU A 39 2.26 13.23 3.52
CA GLU A 39 2.41 14.63 3.92
C GLU A 39 1.63 14.86 5.23
N HIS A 40 2.37 15.14 6.30
CA HIS A 40 1.87 15.48 7.65
C HIS A 40 1.17 14.37 8.44
N MET A 41 1.11 13.12 7.96
CA MET A 41 0.39 12.04 8.61
C MET A 41 1.15 10.71 8.52
N TYR A 42 0.97 9.86 9.52
CA TYR A 42 1.39 8.45 9.49
C TYR A 42 0.17 7.54 9.54
N TYR A 43 0.28 6.40 8.87
CA TYR A 43 -0.76 5.39 8.81
C TYR A 43 -0.17 4.03 9.16
N ASP A 44 -0.84 3.30 10.04
CA ASP A 44 -0.53 1.91 10.33
C ASP A 44 -1.07 1.03 9.20
N ILE A 45 -0.27 0.08 8.75
CA ILE A 45 -0.71 -0.97 7.83
C ILE A 45 -1.47 -2.02 8.63
N LYS A 46 -2.77 -2.14 8.38
CA LYS A 46 -3.63 -3.12 9.06
C LYS A 46 -3.77 -4.43 8.31
N ASN A 47 -3.73 -4.38 6.98
CA ASN A 47 -3.82 -5.59 6.17
C ASN A 47 -3.12 -5.42 4.82
N LYS A 48 -2.66 -6.54 4.26
CA LYS A 48 -2.04 -6.69 2.94
C LYS A 48 -2.76 -7.83 2.23
N ILE A 49 -3.49 -7.53 1.16
CA ILE A 49 -4.32 -8.50 0.42
C ILE A 49 -3.81 -8.59 -1.00
N PHE A 50 -3.32 -9.76 -1.39
CA PHE A 50 -2.87 -10.03 -2.74
C PHE A 50 -4.02 -10.61 -3.56
N GLU A 51 -4.24 -10.04 -4.74
CA GLU A 51 -5.25 -10.51 -5.70
C GLU A 51 -4.64 -10.61 -7.09
N ASP A 52 -5.07 -11.61 -7.83
CA ASP A 52 -4.81 -11.72 -9.26
C ASP A 52 -5.83 -10.85 -10.00
N TYR A 53 -5.39 -10.12 -11.03
CA TYR A 53 -6.29 -9.39 -11.93
C TYR A 53 -5.90 -9.63 -13.38
N ASP A 54 -6.76 -9.20 -14.31
CA ASP A 54 -6.69 -9.46 -15.76
C ASP A 54 -5.48 -8.80 -16.50
N GLY A 55 -4.42 -8.45 -15.75
CA GLY A 55 -3.17 -7.89 -16.25
C GLY A 55 -1.96 -8.13 -15.33
N GLY A 56 -2.06 -8.98 -14.30
CA GLY A 56 -0.96 -9.30 -13.40
C GLY A 56 -1.38 -9.43 -11.94
N TYR A 57 -0.51 -8.97 -11.04
CA TYR A 57 -0.73 -9.02 -9.59
C TYR A 57 -1.09 -7.65 -9.03
N LEU A 58 -2.06 -7.64 -8.13
CA LEU A 58 -2.54 -6.47 -7.40
C LEU A 58 -2.33 -6.68 -5.90
N LEU A 59 -1.85 -5.66 -5.21
CA LEU A 59 -1.77 -5.65 -3.75
C LEU A 59 -2.62 -4.52 -3.19
N TYR A 60 -3.62 -4.86 -2.37
CA TYR A 60 -4.32 -3.89 -1.54
C TYR A 60 -3.66 -3.77 -0.18
N ILE A 61 -3.44 -2.54 0.28
CA ILE A 61 -2.93 -2.24 1.61
C ILE A 61 -3.95 -1.40 2.35
N LYS A 62 -4.51 -1.95 3.42
CA LYS A 62 -5.44 -1.22 4.29
C LYS A 62 -4.65 -0.39 5.30
N LEU A 63 -4.95 0.89 5.34
CA LEU A 63 -4.28 1.89 6.14
C LEU A 63 -5.26 2.54 7.11
N GLN A 64 -4.81 2.72 8.34
CA GLN A 64 -5.54 3.44 9.36
C GLN A 64 -4.62 4.51 9.96
N LYS A 65 -5.11 5.74 10.14
CA LYS A 65 -4.36 6.80 10.81
C LYS A 65 -3.71 6.32 12.11
N SER A 66 -2.40 6.47 12.20
CA SER A 66 -1.65 6.19 13.42
C SER A 66 -2.04 7.21 14.48
N LYS A 67 -2.30 6.74 15.70
CA LYS A 67 -2.40 7.65 16.86
C LYS A 67 -0.98 8.07 17.23
N ILE A 68 -0.57 9.27 16.83
CA ILE A 68 0.64 9.87 17.40
C ILE A 68 0.32 10.14 18.87
N ILE A 69 1.03 9.45 19.77
CA ILE A 69 0.93 9.58 21.24
C ILE A 69 1.67 10.84 21.67
#